data_AF-A0A9D4Z8X5-F1
#
_entry.id   AF-A0A9D4Z8X5-F1
#
_cell.length_a   1.000
_cell.length_b   1.000
_cell.length_c   1.000
_cell.angle_alpha   90.00
_cell.angle_beta   90.00
_cell.angle_gamma   90.00
#
_symmetry.space_group_name_H-M   'P 1'
#
loop_
_entity.id
_entity.type
_entity.pdbx_description
1 polymer ?
#
loop_
_entity_poly.entity_id
_entity_poly.type
_entity_poly.pdbx_seq_one_letter_code
_entity_poly.pdbx_strand_id
1 'polypeptide(L)'
;MMLVAAGTSSQTEGQSFWSFLFPQRIRYSSNPDDVDLVQLSELWAKTLNVHRDPSEIAKALKYSYSVIVALDHGEGQEFAQPRLVGFGRAVSDGAFIVCLPP
;
A
#
# COMPACT_ATOMS: atom_id res chain seq x y z
N MET A 1 7.84 -22.19 -39.54
CA MET A 1 8.34 -20.81 -39.68
C MET A 1 7.64 -19.99 -38.59
N MET A 2 8.39 -19.59 -37.56
CA MET A 2 7.92 -18.83 -36.39
C MET A 2 7.71 -17.36 -36.74
N LEU A 3 6.70 -16.72 -36.13
CA LEU A 3 6.74 -15.30 -35.79
C LEU A 3 5.82 -15.05 -34.59
N VAL A 4 6.45 -14.77 -33.45
CA VAL A 4 5.84 -14.27 -32.21
C VAL A 4 5.76 -12.76 -32.33
N ALA A 5 4.59 -12.17 -32.12
CA ALA A 5 4.45 -10.75 -31.81
C ALA A 5 3.85 -10.65 -30.40
N ALA A 6 4.73 -10.37 -29.43
CA ALA A 6 4.37 -10.02 -28.08
C ALA A 6 3.64 -8.67 -28.09
N GLY A 7 2.33 -8.70 -27.88
CA GLY A 7 1.55 -7.51 -27.60
C GLY A 7 1.79 -7.10 -26.15
N THR A 8 2.78 -6.23 -25.92
CA THR A 8 2.90 -5.49 -24.67
C THR A 8 1.70 -4.56 -24.57
N SER A 9 0.70 -4.94 -23.77
CA SER A 9 -0.33 -4.03 -23.31
C SER A 9 0.32 -3.02 -22.35
N SER A 10 0.84 -1.94 -22.91
CA SER A 10 1.17 -0.72 -22.18
C SER A 10 -0.12 -0.22 -21.52
N GLN A 11 -0.27 -0.50 -20.23
CA GLN A 11 -1.22 0.19 -19.38
C GLN A 11 -0.82 1.66 -19.37
N THR A 12 -1.56 2.45 -20.13
CA THR A 12 -1.51 3.90 -20.14
C THR A 12 -1.85 4.38 -18.73
N GLU A 13 -0.83 4.74 -17.94
CA GLU A 13 -1.00 5.50 -16.70
C GLU A 13 -1.72 6.80 -17.05
N GLY A 14 -3.03 6.86 -16.77
CA GLY A 14 -3.76 8.10 -16.68
C GLY A 14 -3.29 8.84 -15.43
N GLN A 15 -2.12 9.48 -15.50
CA GLN A 15 -1.68 10.41 -14.47
C GLN A 15 -2.64 11.60 -14.48
N SER A 16 -3.56 11.58 -13.54
CA SER A 16 -4.58 12.61 -13.33
C SER A 16 -3.90 13.98 -13.16
N PHE A 17 -4.41 15.00 -13.87
CA PHE A 17 -3.98 16.40 -13.82
C PHE A 17 -3.76 16.96 -12.40
N TRP A 18 -4.47 16.43 -11.40
CA TRP A 18 -4.31 16.77 -9.98
C TRP A 18 -2.93 16.43 -9.38
N SER A 19 -2.20 15.48 -9.98
CA SER A 19 -0.87 15.06 -9.52
C SER A 19 0.19 16.16 -9.64
N PHE A 20 -0.04 17.18 -10.48
CA PHE A 20 0.88 18.29 -10.71
C PHE A 20 0.69 19.46 -9.72
N LEU A 21 -0.48 19.60 -9.11
CA LEU A 21 -0.82 20.78 -8.29
C LEU A 21 -0.51 20.60 -6.80
N PHE A 22 -0.18 19.39 -6.37
CA PHE A 22 0.18 19.10 -4.98
C PHE A 22 1.44 18.24 -4.97
N PRO A 23 2.48 18.59 -4.18
CA PRO A 23 3.57 17.66 -3.93
C PRO A 23 2.97 16.34 -3.43
N GLN A 24 3.26 15.24 -4.13
CA GLN A 24 2.77 13.90 -3.80
C GLN A 24 3.47 13.42 -2.52
N ARG A 25 3.04 13.97 -1.39
CA ARG A 25 3.52 13.63 -0.05
C ARG A 25 3.17 12.19 0.31
N ILE A 26 2.06 11.69 -0.23
CA ILE A 26 1.58 10.32 -0.06
C ILE A 26 1.95 9.51 -1.30
N ARG A 27 2.76 8.47 -1.12
CA ARG A 27 3.05 7.44 -2.12
C ARG A 27 2.20 6.22 -1.85
N TYR A 28 1.61 5.65 -2.90
CA TYR A 28 0.90 4.38 -2.83
C TYR A 28 1.81 3.24 -3.30
N SER A 29 1.75 2.10 -2.62
CA SER A 29 2.45 0.87 -3.03
C SER A 29 1.52 -0.33 -2.96
N SER A 30 1.71 -1.28 -3.87
CA SER A 30 1.07 -2.59 -3.84
C SER A 30 2.01 -3.71 -3.37
N ASN A 31 3.24 -3.36 -2.98
CA ASN A 31 4.22 -4.33 -2.48
C ASN A 31 4.03 -4.52 -0.97
N PRO A 32 3.74 -5.75 -0.48
CA PRO A 32 3.63 -6.01 0.95
C PRO A 32 4.93 -5.78 1.72
N ASP A 33 6.10 -5.83 1.06
CA ASP A 33 7.39 -5.59 1.71
C ASP A 33 7.59 -4.12 2.12
N ASP A 34 6.81 -3.19 1.54
CA ASP A 34 6.84 -1.77 1.89
C ASP A 34 6.02 -1.46 3.17
N VAL A 35 5.38 -2.48 3.76
CA VAL A 35 4.60 -2.34 5.00
C VAL A 35 5.50 -2.50 6.21
N ASP A 36 5.64 -1.44 7.00
CA ASP A 36 6.15 -1.56 8.37
C ASP A 36 5.07 -2.19 9.26
N LEU A 37 5.33 -3.42 9.70
CA LEU A 37 4.42 -4.23 10.51
C LEU A 37 4.15 -3.62 11.89
N VAL A 38 5.12 -2.92 12.46
CA VAL A 38 4.96 -2.25 13.76
C VAL A 38 4.04 -1.05 13.59
N GLN A 39 4.30 -0.22 12.57
CA GLN A 39 3.44 0.92 12.26
C GLN A 39 2.01 0.49 11.91
N LEU A 40 1.83 -0.63 11.21
CA LEU A 40 0.49 -1.17 10.90
C LEU A 40 -0.23 -1.63 12.16
N SER A 41 0.46 -2.31 13.09
CA SER A 41 -0.12 -2.70 14.37
C SER A 41 -0.55 -1.49 15.19
N GLU A 42 0.29 -0.45 15.25
CA GLU A 42 -0.06 0.81 15.92
C GLU A 42 -1.23 1.52 15.25
N LEU A 43 -1.28 1.52 13.91
CA LEU A 43 -2.37 2.11 13.14
C LEU A 43 -3.70 1.42 13.45
N TRP A 44 -3.72 0.09 13.50
CA TRP A 44 -4.90 -0.69 13.88
C TRP A 44 -5.28 -0.51 15.34
N ALA A 45 -4.30 -0.41 16.24
CA ALA A 45 -4.57 -0.12 17.64
C ALA A 45 -5.26 1.25 17.79
N LYS A 46 -4.87 2.25 16.99
CA LYS A 46 -5.49 3.59 17.00
C LYS A 46 -6.86 3.63 16.31
N THR A 47 -7.01 2.94 15.18
CA THR A 47 -8.23 3.06 14.32
C THR A 47 -9.31 2.05 14.66
N LEU A 48 -8.93 0.81 14.99
CA LEU A 48 -9.84 -0.30 15.26
C LEU A 48 -9.87 -0.71 16.75
N ASN A 49 -9.00 -0.12 17.58
CA ASN A 49 -8.79 -0.54 18.97
C ASN A 49 -8.40 -2.02 19.11
N VAL A 50 -7.65 -2.54 18.12
CA VAL A 50 -7.15 -3.92 18.09
C VAL A 50 -5.64 -3.90 18.00
N HIS A 51 -4.98 -4.57 18.95
CA HIS A 51 -3.54 -4.81 18.89
C HIS A 51 -3.26 -6.19 18.26
N ARG A 52 -2.33 -6.25 17.30
CA ARG A 52 -1.90 -7.50 16.66
C ARG A 52 -0.40 -7.62 16.67
N ASP A 53 0.10 -8.84 16.90
CA ASP A 53 1.55 -9.05 16.88
C ASP A 53 2.08 -8.92 15.45
N PRO A 54 3.20 -8.21 15.23
CA PRO A 54 3.79 -8.00 13.91
C PRO A 54 4.02 -9.31 13.13
N SER A 55 4.35 -10.40 13.82
CA SER A 55 4.54 -11.73 13.22
C SER A 55 3.25 -12.33 12.65
N GLU A 56 2.10 -12.11 13.31
CA GLU A 56 0.79 -12.53 12.81
C GLU A 56 0.37 -11.69 11.59
N ILE A 57 0.66 -10.38 11.63
CA ILE A 57 0.41 -9.46 10.51
C ILE A 57 1.22 -9.90 9.29
N ALA A 58 2.52 -10.19 9.44
CA ALA A 58 3.37 -10.67 8.36
C ALA A 58 2.81 -11.94 7.71
N LYS A 59 2.36 -12.88 8.54
CA LYS A 59 1.74 -14.12 8.06
C LYS A 59 0.45 -13.81 7.28
N ALA A 60 -0.40 -12.91 7.78
CA ALA A 60 -1.63 -12.53 7.09
C ALA A 60 -1.36 -11.84 5.74
N LEU A 61 -0.34 -10.99 5.64
CA LEU A 61 0.06 -10.34 4.39
C LEU A 61 0.51 -11.36 3.34
N LYS A 62 1.30 -12.36 3.74
CA LYS A 62 1.77 -13.45 2.85
C LYS A 62 0.64 -14.23 2.19
N TYR A 63 -0.50 -14.37 2.87
CA TYR A 63 -1.69 -15.07 2.35
C TYR A 63 -2.76 -14.14 1.79
N SER A 64 -2.44 -12.86 1.59
CA SER A 64 -3.37 -11.90 0.99
C SER A 64 -3.31 -11.95 -0.52
N TYR A 65 -4.45 -11.79 -1.17
CA TYR A 65 -4.53 -11.74 -2.62
C TYR A 65 -3.94 -10.45 -3.17
N SER A 66 -4.23 -9.32 -2.52
CA SER A 66 -3.68 -8.00 -2.88
C SER A 66 -3.59 -7.10 -1.65
N VAL A 67 -2.66 -6.17 -1.68
CA VAL A 67 -2.42 -5.18 -0.63
C VAL A 67 -2.21 -3.82 -1.30
N ILE A 68 -2.74 -2.77 -0.69
CA ILE A 68 -2.47 -1.38 -1.05
C ILE A 68 -2.06 -0.65 0.23
N VAL A 69 -0.97 0.09 0.13
CA VAL A 69 -0.31 0.77 1.24
C VAL A 69 -0.20 2.24 0.88
N ALA A 70 -0.57 3.13 1.79
CA ALA A 70 -0.38 4.56 1.65
C ALA A 70 0.70 5.04 2.63
N LEU A 71 1.80 5.57 2.10
CA LEU A 71 2.99 5.98 2.81
C LEU A 71 3.18 7.49 2.69
N ASP A 72 3.27 8.19 3.82
CA ASP A 72 3.59 9.62 3.89
C ASP A 72 5.11 9.79 4.07
N HIS A 73 5.78 10.39 3.08
CA HIS A 73 7.22 10.64 3.11
C HIS A 73 7.60 11.98 3.77
N GLY A 74 6.63 12.81 4.16
CA GLY A 74 6.86 14.17 4.66
C GLY A 74 7.51 15.09 3.61
N GLU A 75 7.52 16.40 3.87
CA GLU A 75 8.31 17.33 3.05
C GLU A 75 9.76 17.35 3.54
N GLY A 76 10.71 17.02 2.66
CA GLY A 76 12.14 17.28 2.88
C GLY A 76 12.92 16.26 3.70
N GLN A 77 12.39 15.06 3.97
CA GLN A 77 13.15 13.99 4.64
C GLN A 77 13.41 12.80 3.71
N GLU A 78 14.37 12.93 2.79
CA GLU A 78 14.87 11.80 1.99
C GLU A 78 15.45 10.64 2.83
N PHE A 79 15.72 10.89 4.12
CA PHE A 79 16.33 9.91 5.04
C PHE A 79 15.42 9.44 6.18
N ALA A 80 14.19 9.95 6.29
CA ALA A 80 13.26 9.45 7.30
C ALA A 80 12.48 8.25 6.78
N GLN A 81 12.21 7.29 7.67
CA GLN A 81 11.33 6.19 7.32
C GLN A 81 9.93 6.75 7.01
N PRO A 82 9.31 6.34 5.89
CA PRO A 82 7.98 6.78 5.54
C PRO A 82 6.98 6.32 6.60
N ARG A 83 6.02 7.20 6.90
CA ARG A 83 4.94 6.92 7.85
C ARG A 83 3.80 6.19 7.16
N LEU A 84 3.40 5.05 7.68
CA LEU A 84 2.19 4.37 7.22
C LEU A 84 0.94 5.16 7.64
N VAL A 85 0.19 5.65 6.65
CA VAL A 85 -1.02 6.45 6.88
C VAL A 85 -2.29 5.75 6.45
N GLY A 86 -2.22 4.73 5.59
CA GLY A 86 -3.40 3.99 5.17
C GLY A 86 -3.07 2.59 4.69
N PHE A 87 -4.02 1.67 4.85
CA PHE A 87 -3.84 0.27 4.50
C PHE A 87 -5.13 -0.36 3.97
N GLY A 88 -5.02 -1.07 2.85
CA GLY A 88 -6.08 -1.86 2.25
C GLY A 88 -5.58 -3.25 1.91
N ARG A 89 -6.40 -4.28 2.16
CA ARG A 89 -6.05 -5.68 1.92
C ARG A 89 -7.24 -6.44 1.34
N ALA A 90 -7.01 -7.10 0.21
CA ALA A 90 -7.95 -8.07 -0.35
C ALA A 90 -7.56 -9.48 0.08
N VAL A 91 -8.51 -10.21 0.66
CA VAL A 91 -8.28 -11.59 1.15
C VAL A 91 -8.63 -12.62 0.07
N SER A 92 -9.65 -12.31 -0.74
CA SER A 92 -10.09 -13.10 -1.89
C SER A 92 -10.68 -12.16 -2.93
N ASP A 93 -11.02 -12.70 -4.10
CA ASP A 93 -11.90 -12.11 -5.09
C ASP A 93 -13.23 -11.66 -4.45
N GLY A 94 -13.30 -10.36 -4.11
CA GLY A 94 -14.51 -9.72 -3.59
C GLY A 94 -14.54 -9.39 -2.09
N ALA A 95 -13.49 -9.67 -1.31
CA ALA A 95 -13.43 -9.34 0.12
C ALA A 95 -12.27 -8.38 0.45
N PHE A 96 -12.59 -7.16 0.93
CA PHE A 96 -11.63 -6.11 1.29
C PHE A 96 -11.69 -5.74 2.77
N ILE A 97 -10.53 -5.51 3.38
CA ILE A 97 -10.36 -4.88 4.70
C ILE A 97 -9.65 -3.54 4.47
N VAL A 98 -10.26 -2.44 4.89
CA VAL A 98 -9.72 -1.08 4.72
C VAL A 98 -9.60 -0.40 6.09
N CYS A 99 -8.46 0.22 6.36
CA CYS A 99 -8.24 1.06 7.53
C CYS A 99 -7.77 2.43 7.09
N LEU A 100 -8.57 3.45 7.40
CA LEU A 100 -8.25 4.85 7.18
C LEU A 100 -7.95 5.51 8.54
N PRO A 101 -7.03 6.48 8.59
CA PRO A 101 -6.83 7.28 9.78
C PRO A 101 -8.10 8.13 10.04
N PRO A 102 -8.36 8.50 11.31
CA PRO A 102 -9.50 9.36 11.67
C PRO A 102 -9.43 10.74 11.01
#